data_AF-A0A7Y5WFD8-F1
#
_entry.id   AF-A0A7Y5WFD8-F1
#
_cell.length_a   1.000
_cell.length_b   1.000
_cell.length_c   1.000
_cell.angle_alpha   90.00
_cell.angle_beta   90.00
_cell.angle_gamma   90.00
#
_symmetry.space_group_name_H-M   'P 1'
#
loop_
_entity.id
_entity.type
_entity.pdbx_description
1 polymer ?
#
loop_
_entity_poly.entity_id
_entity_poly.type
_entity_poly.pdbx_seq_one_letter_code
_entity_poly.pdbx_strand_id
1 'polypeptide(L)'
;LTRIKVEDLRGQDAAYNAGVARAVLAGEAGPVRETVLLNAASGLVADGSLPGTGSGTLVERLTAGIGLAAEAVDSGAAQATLDRWIAASR
;
A
#
# COMPACT_ATOMS: atom_id res chain seq x y z
N LEU A 1 -0.57 1.60 13.64
CA LEU A 1 -1.74 0.94 13.03
C LEU A 1 -2.80 0.79 14.11
N THR A 2 -4.02 1.19 13.79
CA THR A 2 -5.14 1.08 14.72
C THR A 2 -5.74 -0.32 14.63
N ARG A 3 -6.30 -0.85 15.72
CA ARG A 3 -7.04 -2.12 15.64
C ARG A 3 -8.34 -1.89 14.86
N ILE A 4 -8.55 -2.72 13.86
CA ILE A 4 -9.74 -2.73 13.01
C ILE A 4 -10.44 -4.08 13.15
N LYS A 5 -11.64 -4.18 12.62
CA LYS A 5 -12.37 -5.43 12.51
C LYS A 5 -12.41 -5.88 11.03
N VAL A 6 -12.87 -7.11 10.78
CA VAL A 6 -12.76 -7.74 9.45
C VAL A 6 -13.74 -7.13 8.42
N GLU A 7 -14.88 -6.68 8.89
CA GLU A 7 -15.89 -5.98 8.09
C GLU A 7 -15.44 -4.60 7.57
N ASP A 8 -14.48 -3.95 8.22
CA ASP A 8 -13.84 -2.70 7.80
C ASP A 8 -13.04 -2.87 6.49
N LEU A 9 -12.73 -4.12 6.11
CA LEU A 9 -12.00 -4.48 4.90
C LEU A 9 -12.84 -5.26 3.88
N ARG A 10 -14.15 -5.41 4.12
CA ARG A 10 -15.01 -6.20 3.24
C ARG A 10 -15.16 -5.49 1.89
N GLY A 11 -14.62 -6.12 0.84
CA GLY A 11 -14.86 -5.70 -0.54
C GLY A 11 -16.29 -5.96 -1.00
N GLN A 12 -16.63 -5.36 -2.14
CA GLN A 12 -17.95 -5.48 -2.76
C GLN A 12 -17.80 -5.82 -4.25
N ASP A 13 -18.61 -5.23 -5.14
CA ASP A 13 -18.48 -5.43 -6.58
C ASP A 13 -17.22 -4.77 -7.17
N ALA A 14 -16.98 -5.01 -8.46
CA ALA A 14 -15.80 -4.53 -9.15
C ALA A 14 -15.74 -3.00 -9.23
N ALA A 15 -16.87 -2.31 -9.40
CA ALA A 15 -16.89 -0.84 -9.50
C ALA A 15 -16.56 -0.21 -8.15
N TYR A 16 -17.14 -0.74 -7.07
CA TYR A 16 -16.83 -0.36 -5.70
C TYR A 16 -15.35 -0.57 -5.37
N ASN A 17 -14.82 -1.79 -5.60
CA ASN A 17 -13.43 -2.10 -5.28
C ASN A 17 -12.44 -1.27 -6.11
N ALA A 18 -12.77 -0.94 -7.36
CA ALA A 18 -11.96 -0.04 -8.17
C ALA A 18 -11.97 1.40 -7.62
N GLY A 19 -13.10 1.86 -7.09
CA GLY A 19 -13.19 3.14 -6.36
C GLY A 19 -12.30 3.15 -5.12
N VAL A 20 -12.38 2.10 -4.29
CA VAL A 20 -11.55 1.93 -3.10
C VAL A 20 -10.05 1.91 -3.45
N ALA A 21 -9.66 1.18 -4.50
CA ALA A 21 -8.27 1.14 -4.94
C ALA A 21 -7.76 2.53 -5.36
N ARG A 22 -8.54 3.29 -6.14
CA ARG A 22 -8.19 4.66 -6.54
C ARG A 22 -8.12 5.61 -5.35
N ALA A 23 -9.05 5.51 -4.40
CA ALA A 23 -9.06 6.29 -3.17
C ALA A 23 -7.76 6.08 -2.37
N VAL A 24 -7.36 4.83 -2.16
CA VAL A 24 -6.10 4.51 -1.47
C VAL A 24 -4.89 5.08 -2.22
N LEU A 25 -4.82 4.92 -3.54
CA LEU A 25 -3.71 5.44 -4.35
C LEU A 25 -3.66 6.98 -4.40
N ALA A 26 -4.80 7.65 -4.21
CA ALA A 26 -4.90 9.09 -4.05
C ALA A 26 -4.58 9.59 -2.63
N GLY A 27 -4.23 8.70 -1.70
CA GLY A 27 -3.84 9.04 -0.33
C GLY A 27 -4.98 9.09 0.68
N GLU A 28 -6.17 8.57 0.36
CA GLU A 28 -7.29 8.54 1.31
C GLU A 28 -6.93 7.74 2.57
N ALA A 29 -7.05 8.38 3.73
CA ALA A 29 -6.78 7.75 5.02
C ALA A 29 -7.90 6.77 5.41
N GLY A 30 -7.55 5.68 6.09
CA GLY A 30 -8.53 4.73 6.59
C GLY A 30 -7.98 3.31 6.79
N PRO A 31 -8.81 2.39 7.30
CA PRO A 31 -8.42 1.02 7.60
C PRO A 31 -7.91 0.25 6.38
N VAL A 32 -8.48 0.52 5.20
CA VAL A 32 -8.04 -0.08 3.94
C VAL A 32 -6.63 0.38 3.59
N ARG A 33 -6.33 1.69 3.67
CA ARG A 33 -4.97 2.23 3.44
C ARG A 33 -3.98 1.60 4.41
N GLU A 34 -4.29 1.58 5.70
CA GLU A 34 -3.42 0.96 6.72
C GLU A 34 -3.06 -0.50 6.38
N THR A 35 -4.04 -1.29 5.90
CA THR A 35 -3.85 -2.68 5.51
C THR A 35 -3.05 -2.82 4.22
N VAL A 36 -3.31 -1.98 3.22
CA VAL A 36 -2.57 -1.95 1.95
C VAL A 36 -1.10 -1.61 2.19
N LEU A 37 -0.82 -0.60 3.03
CA LEU A 37 0.56 -0.22 3.37
C LEU A 37 1.29 -1.36 4.08
N LEU A 38 0.64 -2.10 4.97
CA LEU A 38 1.24 -3.25 5.65
C LEU A 38 1.57 -4.39 4.67
N ASN A 39 0.67 -4.70 3.73
CA ASN A 39 0.92 -5.73 2.72
C ASN A 39 2.04 -5.31 1.76
N ALA A 40 2.04 -4.05 1.32
CA ALA A 40 3.11 -3.50 0.48
C ALA A 40 4.47 -3.54 1.20
N ALA A 41 4.51 -3.09 2.46
CA ALA A 41 5.70 -3.18 3.31
C ALA A 41 6.22 -4.61 3.41
N SER A 42 5.33 -5.60 3.57
CA SER A 42 5.71 -7.02 3.61
C SER A 42 6.38 -7.46 2.31
N GLY A 43 5.89 -7.01 1.16
CA GLY A 43 6.54 -7.23 -0.14
C GLY A 43 7.93 -6.58 -0.24
N LEU A 44 8.06 -5.32 0.19
CA LEU A 44 9.34 -4.59 0.21
C LEU A 44 10.37 -5.24 1.15
N VAL A 45 9.92 -5.80 2.26
CA VAL A 45 10.74 -6.55 3.22
C VAL A 45 11.16 -7.90 2.68
N ALA A 46 10.28 -8.58 1.94
CA ALA A 46 10.60 -9.85 1.28
C ALA A 46 11.65 -9.66 0.18
N ASP A 47 11.54 -8.58 -0.59
CA ASP A 47 12.52 -8.19 -1.61
C ASP A 47 13.85 -7.75 -0.99
N GLY A 48 13.81 -6.94 0.07
CA GLY A 48 14.98 -6.58 0.88
C GLY A 48 15.99 -5.63 0.21
N SER A 49 15.67 -5.07 -0.97
CA SER A 49 16.60 -4.19 -1.71
C SER A 49 16.57 -2.73 -1.27
N LEU A 50 15.51 -2.29 -0.59
CA LEU A 50 15.32 -0.91 -0.18
C LEU A 50 15.99 -0.60 1.18
N PRO A 51 16.33 0.68 1.44
CA PRO A 51 16.92 1.08 2.71
C PRO A 51 16.09 0.62 3.91
N GLY A 52 16.76 -0.06 4.85
CA GLY A 52 16.12 -0.55 6.08
C GLY A 52 15.28 -1.82 5.93
N THR A 53 15.08 -2.37 4.71
CA THR A 53 14.26 -3.58 4.53
C THR A 53 15.06 -4.88 4.51
N GLY A 54 16.38 -4.82 4.29
CA GLY A 54 17.26 -5.99 4.15
C GLY A 54 17.92 -6.52 5.44
N SER A 55 17.93 -5.75 6.52
CA SER A 55 18.65 -6.13 7.76
C SER A 55 17.94 -5.64 9.02
N GLY A 56 18.23 -6.27 10.16
CA GLY A 56 17.60 -5.96 11.45
C GLY A 56 16.48 -6.94 11.82
N THR A 57 15.79 -6.66 12.91
CA THR A 57 14.62 -7.41 13.35
C THR A 57 13.48 -7.28 12.33
N LEU A 58 12.55 -8.23 12.33
CA LEU A 58 11.37 -8.16 11.47
C LEU A 58 10.56 -6.88 11.70
N VAL A 59 10.48 -6.42 12.96
CA VAL A 59 9.75 -5.20 13.33
C VAL A 59 10.40 -3.97 12.70
N GLU A 60 11.72 -3.81 12.82
CA GLU A 60 12.45 -2.67 12.23
C GLU A 60 12.27 -2.64 10.70
N ARG A 61 12.40 -3.80 10.05
CA ARG A 61 12.24 -3.93 8.60
C ARG A 61 10.83 -3.57 8.14
N LEU A 62 9.80 -4.05 8.85
CA LEU A 62 8.40 -3.71 8.54
C LEU A 62 8.10 -2.24 8.80
N THR A 63 8.67 -1.63 9.85
CA THR A 63 8.53 -0.19 10.10
C THR A 63 9.13 0.64 8.95
N ALA A 64 10.32 0.28 8.48
CA ALA A 64 10.92 0.92 7.31
C ALA A 64 10.05 0.72 6.05
N GLY A 65 9.59 -0.51 5.82
CA GLY A 65 8.71 -0.84 4.69
C GLY A 65 7.40 -0.06 4.69
N ILE A 66 6.77 0.15 5.85
CA ILE A 66 5.53 0.95 5.97
C ILE A 66 5.82 2.41 5.59
N GLY A 67 6.94 2.98 6.03
CA GLY A 67 7.34 4.34 5.67
C GLY A 67 7.52 4.50 4.16
N LEU A 68 8.24 3.58 3.52
CA LEU A 68 8.45 3.56 2.07
C LEU A 68 7.13 3.38 1.28
N ALA A 69 6.25 2.49 1.75
CA ALA A 69 4.94 2.30 1.13
C ALA A 69 4.06 3.56 1.26
N ALA A 70 4.09 4.22 2.42
CA ALA A 70 3.36 5.47 2.64
C ALA A 70 3.90 6.58 1.73
N GLU A 71 5.22 6.73 1.62
CA GLU A 71 5.85 7.68 0.70
C GLU A 71 5.43 7.44 -0.75
N ALA A 72 5.39 6.19 -1.21
CA ALA A 72 4.96 5.85 -2.57
C ALA A 72 3.51 6.27 -2.85
N VAL A 73 2.61 6.18 -1.86
CA VAL A 73 1.22 6.63 -1.98
C VAL A 73 1.13 8.15 -1.88
N ASP A 74 1.70 8.75 -0.83
CA ASP A 74 1.52 10.15 -0.48
C ASP A 74 2.24 11.09 -1.46
N SER A 75 3.30 10.63 -2.12
CA SER A 75 3.96 11.35 -3.23
C SER A 75 3.21 11.27 -4.56
N GLY A 76 2.17 10.44 -4.67
CA GLY A 76 1.46 10.16 -5.92
C GLY A 76 2.18 9.18 -6.86
N ALA A 77 3.34 8.63 -6.48
CA ALA A 77 4.09 7.69 -7.31
C ALA A 77 3.29 6.40 -7.62
N ALA A 78 2.51 5.93 -6.64
CA ALA A 78 1.65 4.76 -6.79
C ALA A 78 0.50 5.02 -7.80
N GLN A 79 -0.17 6.18 -7.70
CA GLN A 79 -1.18 6.61 -8.68
C GLN A 79 -0.58 6.75 -10.08
N ALA A 80 0.57 7.41 -10.21
CA ALA A 80 1.25 7.56 -11.50
C ALA A 80 1.65 6.21 -12.12
N THR A 81 1.94 5.19 -11.30
CA THR A 81 2.22 3.83 -11.78
C THR A 81 0.98 3.17 -12.36
N LEU A 82 -0.17 3.31 -11.72
CA LEU A 82 -1.45 2.85 -12.27
C LEU A 82 -1.76 3.55 -13.61
N ASP A 83 -1.57 4.87 -13.68
CA ASP A 83 -1.86 5.63 -14.90
C ASP A 83 -0.98 5.19 -16.08
N ARG A 84 0.32 4.97 -15.84
CA ARG A 84 1.24 4.40 -16.85
C ARG A 84 0.81 3.01 -17.29
N TRP A 85 0.36 2.16 -16.36
CA TRP A 85 -0.10 0.83 -16.69
C TRP A 85 -1.35 0.86 -17.58
N ILE A 86 -2.32 1.71 -17.27
CA ILE A 86 -3.52 1.93 -18.09
C ILE A 86 -3.13 2.38 -19.51
N ALA A 87 -2.18 3.31 -19.62
CA ALA A 87 -1.73 3.80 -20.93
C ALA A 87 -1.02 2.71 -21.76
N ALA A 88 -0.28 1.82 -21.11
CA ALA A 88 0.48 0.76 -21.77
C ALA A 88 -0.37 -0.45 -22.18
N SER A 89 -1.55 -0.65 -21.58
CA SER A 89 -2.43 -1.80 -21.85
C SER A 89 -3.59 -1.50 -22.80
N ARG A 90 -3.60 -0.30 -23.41
CA ARG A 90 -4.55 0.09 -24.45
C ARG A 90 -4.00 -0.23 -25.83
#